data_AF-A0A847M3T7-F1
#
_entry.id   AF-A0A847M3T7-F1
#
_cell.length_a   1.000
_cell.length_b   1.000
_cell.length_c   1.000
_cell.angle_alpha   90.00
_cell.angle_beta   90.00
_cell.angle_gamma   90.00
#
_symmetry.space_group_name_H-M   'P 1'
#
loop_
_entity.id
_entity.type
_entity.pdbx_description
1 polymer ?
#
loop_
_entity_poly.entity_id
_entity_poly.type
_entity_poly.pdbx_seq_one_letter_code
_entity_poly.pdbx_strand_id
1 'polypeptide(L)'
;TTHDNPVYEVDGIVHYCVANMPGAVALTSTLALTSTTLPFGLEIAEKGPEQACRDNGAICRGLNTYKGQLTCKEVAMAFNLPWTQAEQVL
;
A
#
# COMPACT_ATOMS: atom_id res chain seq x y z
N THR A 1 2.46 -8.73 -18.28
CA THR A 1 1.35 -9.48 -18.90
C THR A 1 0.05 -9.05 -18.25
N THR A 2 -1.11 -9.37 -18.83
CA THR A 2 -2.43 -9.05 -18.26
C THR A 2 -3.22 -10.33 -17.99
N HIS A 3 -4.36 -10.24 -17.30
CA HIS A 3 -5.23 -11.42 -17.15
C HIS A 3 -5.70 -11.97 -18.51
N ASP A 4 -5.98 -11.11 -19.49
CA ASP A 4 -6.41 -11.51 -20.84
C ASP A 4 -5.27 -12.13 -21.66
N ASN A 5 -4.04 -11.61 -21.51
CA ASN A 5 -2.84 -12.09 -22.18
C ASN A 5 -1.76 -12.42 -21.13
N PRO A 6 -1.84 -13.59 -20.47
CA PRO A 6 -1.11 -13.88 -19.24
C PRO A 6 0.35 -14.26 -19.43
N VAL A 7 0.71 -14.72 -20.63
CA VAL A 7 2.05 -15.23 -20.95
C VAL A 7 2.60 -14.62 -22.24
N TYR A 8 3.93 -14.59 -22.34
CA TYR A 8 4.68 -14.34 -23.57
C TYR A 8 5.96 -15.18 -23.54
N GLU A 9 6.57 -15.39 -24.70
CA GLU A 9 7.80 -16.19 -24.83
C GLU A 9 9.00 -15.31 -25.15
N VAL A 10 10.14 -15.57 -24.51
CA VAL A 10 11.45 -14.96 -24.81
C VAL A 10 12.48 -16.08 -24.77
N ASP A 11 13.24 -16.24 -25.86
CA ASP A 11 14.29 -17.28 -26.00
C ASP A 11 13.82 -18.70 -25.67
N GLY A 12 12.59 -19.07 -26.04
CA GLY A 12 12.00 -20.39 -25.73
C GLY A 12 11.42 -20.51 -24.32
N ILE A 13 11.47 -19.45 -23.51
CA ILE A 13 11.00 -19.45 -22.12
C ILE A 13 9.67 -18.70 -21.99
N VAL A 14 8.67 -19.38 -21.43
CA VAL A 14 7.35 -18.80 -21.14
C VAL A 14 7.40 -17.97 -19.86
N HIS A 15 7.08 -16.69 -19.98
CA HIS A 15 7.06 -15.73 -18.88
C HIS A 15 5.62 -15.41 -18.46
N TYR A 16 5.29 -15.62 -17.19
CA TYR A 16 4.02 -15.21 -16.56
C TYR A 16 4.27 -14.10 -15.53
N CYS A 17 3.85 -12.87 -15.84
CA CYS A 17 4.11 -11.67 -15.02
C CYS A 17 2.84 -10.82 -14.84
N VAL A 18 1.71 -11.46 -14.52
CA VAL A 18 0.41 -10.77 -14.41
C VAL A 18 0.39 -9.96 -13.12
N ALA A 19 0.14 -8.66 -13.24
CA ALA A 19 -0.04 -7.79 -12.07
C ALA A 19 -1.39 -8.10 -11.38
N ASN A 20 -1.47 -7.87 -10.07
CA ASN A 20 -2.70 -8.09 -9.31
C ASN A 20 -3.29 -9.51 -9.50
N MET A 21 -2.46 -10.55 -9.35
CA MET A 21 -2.91 -11.95 -9.34
C MET A 21 -4.04 -12.24 -8.33
N PRO A 22 -4.05 -11.65 -7.11
CA PRO A 22 -5.18 -11.80 -6.19
C PRO A 22 -6.54 -11.41 -6.79
N GLY A 23 -6.54 -10.50 -7.78
CA GLY A 23 -7.76 -10.12 -8.50
C GLY A 23 -8.47 -11.28 -9.22
N ALA A 24 -7.74 -12.34 -9.61
CA ALA A 24 -8.34 -13.53 -10.23
C ALA A 24 -9.20 -14.35 -9.25
N VAL A 25 -9.00 -14.19 -7.94
CA VAL A 25 -9.72 -14.89 -6.87
C VAL A 25 -10.35 -13.90 -5.89
N ALA A 26 -11.10 -12.95 -6.45
CA ALA A 26 -11.61 -11.76 -5.77
C ALA A 26 -12.31 -12.05 -4.42
N LEU A 27 -13.14 -13.10 -4.32
CA LEU A 27 -13.82 -13.46 -3.07
C LEU A 27 -12.80 -13.80 -1.98
N THR A 28 -11.90 -14.74 -2.24
CA THR A 28 -10.87 -15.18 -1.29
C THR A 28 -9.94 -14.02 -0.91
N SER A 29 -9.49 -13.24 -1.89
CA SER A 29 -8.58 -12.11 -1.63
C SER A 29 -9.25 -10.98 -0.86
N THR A 30 -10.53 -10.71 -1.11
CA THR A 30 -11.28 -9.71 -0.33
C THR A 30 -11.39 -10.13 1.13
N LEU A 31 -11.77 -11.39 1.39
CA LEU A 31 -11.87 -11.91 2.76
C LEU A 31 -10.51 -11.87 3.47
N ALA A 32 -9.43 -12.27 2.80
CA ALA A 32 -8.08 -12.24 3.35
C ALA A 32 -7.60 -10.80 3.66
N LEU A 33 -7.78 -9.87 2.72
CA LEU A 33 -7.36 -8.49 2.89
C LEU A 33 -8.17 -7.80 4.00
N THR A 34 -9.50 -7.86 3.92
CA THR A 34 -10.38 -7.14 4.85
C THR A 34 -10.31 -7.67 6.27
N SER A 35 -10.16 -8.99 6.47
CA SER A 35 -9.94 -9.53 7.82
C SER A 35 -8.68 -9.01 8.50
N THR A 36 -7.66 -8.63 7.71
CA THR A 36 -6.42 -8.05 8.22
C THR A 36 -6.49 -6.53 8.36
N THR A 37 -7.12 -5.82 7.41
CA THR A 37 -7.12 -4.35 7.38
C THR A 37 -8.25 -3.72 8.19
N LEU A 38 -9.34 -4.44 8.45
CA LEU A 38 -10.53 -3.91 9.13
C LEU A 38 -10.21 -3.28 10.50
N PRO A 39 -9.39 -3.88 11.39
CA PRO A 39 -9.06 -3.25 12.67
C PRO A 39 -8.41 -1.88 12.53
N PHE A 40 -7.48 -1.72 11.57
CA PHE A 40 -6.84 -0.43 11.30
C PHE A 40 -7.81 0.58 10.71
N GLY A 41 -8.69 0.14 9.81
CA GLY A 41 -9.71 1.01 9.22
C GLY A 41 -10.69 1.55 10.26
N LEU A 42 -11.10 0.72 11.22
CA LEU A 42 -11.97 1.14 12.33
C LEU A 42 -11.27 2.13 13.26
N GLU A 43 -10.00 1.88 13.62
CA GLU A 43 -9.23 2.80 14.46
C GLU A 43 -9.07 4.19 13.82
N ILE A 44 -8.78 4.23 12.51
CA ILE A 44 -8.69 5.50 11.77
C ILE A 44 -10.06 6.19 11.70
N ALA A 45 -11.15 5.44 11.52
CA ALA A 45 -12.50 6.00 11.45
C ALA A 45 -12.95 6.61 12.79
N GLU A 46 -12.58 5.99 13.92
CA GLU A 46 -12.95 6.46 15.26
C GLU A 46 -12.13 7.68 15.69
N LYS A 47 -10.81 7.65 15.48
CA LYS A 47 -9.88 8.63 16.05
C LYS A 47 -9.45 9.71 15.06
N GLY A 48 -9.69 9.50 13.77
CA GLY A 48 -9.06 10.25 12.70
C GLY A 48 -7.60 9.84 12.46
N PRO A 49 -7.00 10.26 11.32
CA PRO A 49 -5.67 9.81 10.91
C PRO A 49 -4.54 10.30 11.82
N GLU A 50 -4.62 11.52 12.36
CA GLU A 50 -3.55 12.08 13.22
C GLU A 50 -3.42 11.27 14.52
N GLN A 51 -4.52 11.14 15.26
CA GLN A 51 -4.50 10.43 16.54
C GLN A 51 -4.25 8.93 16.35
N ALA A 52 -4.82 8.31 15.31
CA ALA A 52 -4.57 6.90 15.01
C ALA A 52 -3.08 6.63 14.71
N CYS A 53 -2.38 7.52 14.00
CA CYS A 53 -0.94 7.38 13.78
C CYS A 53 -0.14 7.54 15.08
N ARG A 54 -0.52 8.49 15.95
CA ARG A 54 0.17 8.71 17.23
C ARG A 54 0.02 7.53 18.19
N ASP A 55 -1.15 6.90 18.20
CA ASP A 55 -1.44 5.75 19.07
C ASP A 55 -0.89 4.44 18.51
N ASN A 56 -0.91 4.27 17.19
CA ASN A 56 -0.57 3.03 16.52
C ASN A 56 0.57 3.22 15.52
N GLY A 57 1.78 2.85 15.94
CA GLY A 57 2.97 2.96 15.10
C GLY A 57 2.91 2.14 13.80
N ALA A 58 2.05 1.11 13.70
CA ALA A 58 1.85 0.41 12.43
C ALA A 58 1.07 1.27 11.42
N ILE A 59 0.08 2.03 11.89
CA ILE A 59 -0.65 3.01 11.06
C ILE A 59 0.29 4.13 10.66
N CYS A 60 1.09 4.68 11.60
CA CYS A 60 2.04 5.75 11.31
C CYS A 60 3.04 5.38 10.21
N ARG A 61 3.61 4.16 10.27
CA ARG A 61 4.53 3.67 9.23
C ARG A 61 3.88 3.51 7.85
N GLY A 62 2.56 3.38 7.79
CA GLY A 62 1.80 3.33 6.53
C GLY A 62 1.50 4.70 5.92
N LEU A 63 1.82 5.80 6.62
CA LEU A 63 1.57 7.15 6.14
C LEU A 63 2.57 7.54 5.04
N ASN A 64 2.08 7.69 3.80
CA ASN A 64 2.92 8.13 2.69
C ASN A 64 2.90 9.64 2.48
N THR A 65 1.76 10.31 2.69
CA THR A 65 1.59 11.74 2.44
C THR A 65 0.68 12.36 3.49
N TYR A 66 1.00 13.57 3.95
CA TYR A 66 0.15 14.32 4.87
C TYR A 66 0.27 15.84 4.68
N LYS A 67 -0.86 16.55 4.52
CA LYS A 67 -0.92 18.01 4.36
C LYS A 67 0.11 18.58 3.35
N GLY A 68 0.30 17.90 2.21
CA GLY A 68 1.25 18.30 1.15
C GLY A 68 2.70 17.89 1.40
N GLN A 69 3.00 17.21 2.51
CA GLN A 69 4.32 16.66 2.84
C GLN A 69 4.38 15.19 2.47
N LEU A 70 5.55 14.74 1.97
CA LEU A 70 5.83 13.35 1.67
C LEU A 70 6.54 12.71 2.87
N THR A 71 5.90 11.71 3.48
CA THR A 71 6.36 11.05 4.71
C THR A 71 6.99 9.68 4.49
N CYS A 72 6.79 9.08 3.31
CA CYS A 72 7.50 7.87 2.91
C CYS A 72 8.88 8.22 2.32
N LYS A 73 9.94 7.77 3.01
CA LYS A 73 11.33 8.07 2.66
C LYS A 73 11.74 7.44 1.33
N GLU A 74 11.33 6.20 1.10
CA GLU A 74 11.69 5.41 -0.09
C GLU A 74 11.10 6.04 -1.36
N VAL A 75 9.86 6.51 -1.30
CA VAL A 75 9.21 7.24 -2.40
C VAL A 75 9.92 8.57 -2.65
N ALA A 76 10.26 9.31 -1.59
CA ALA A 76 10.96 10.58 -1.74
C ALA A 76 12.33 10.40 -2.40
N MET A 77 13.08 9.36 -2.02
CA MET A 77 14.36 9.02 -2.62
C MET A 77 14.21 8.60 -4.09
N ALA A 78 13.20 7.77 -4.41
CA ALA A 78 12.98 7.28 -5.77
C ALA A 78 12.64 8.41 -6.76
N PHE A 79 11.95 9.46 -6.30
CA PHE A 79 11.52 10.58 -7.15
C PHE A 79 12.32 11.88 -6.91
N ASN A 80 13.37 11.84 -6.09
CA ASN A 80 14.17 13.00 -5.70
C ASN A 80 13.33 14.18 -5.18
N LEU A 81 12.40 13.89 -4.28
CA LEU A 81 11.49 14.86 -3.66
C LEU A 81 11.90 15.14 -2.19
N PRO A 82 11.52 16.30 -1.63
CA PRO A 82 11.68 16.55 -0.20
C PRO A 82 10.94 15.51 0.63
N TRP A 83 11.57 15.07 1.71
CA TRP A 83 11.01 14.13 2.68
C TRP A 83 10.93 14.77 4.05
N THR A 84 9.83 14.52 4.76
CA THR A 84 9.64 14.94 6.14
C THR A 84 9.20 13.73 6.96
N GLN A 85 9.72 13.60 8.17
CA GLN A 85 9.34 12.50 9.04
C GLN A 85 7.87 12.61 9.46
N ALA A 86 7.13 11.50 9.46
CA ALA A 86 5.69 11.47 9.75
C ALA A 86 5.35 12.14 11.09
N GLU A 87 6.11 11.85 12.14
CA GLU A 87 5.88 12.40 13.49
C GLU A 87 6.04 13.93 13.58
N GLN A 88 6.72 14.57 12.61
CA GLN A 88 6.91 16.02 12.59
C GLN A 88 5.74 16.79 11.98
N VAL A 89 4.91 16.11 11.17
CA VAL A 89 3.80 16.74 10.42
C VAL A 89 2.42 16.33 10.91
N LEU A 90 2.37 15.24 11.68
CA LEU A 90 1.18 14.80 12.43
C LEU A 90 0.95 15.67 13.65
#